data_AF-A0A967KYX4-F1
#
_entry.id   AF-A0A967KYX4-F1
#
_cell.length_a   1.000
_cell.length_b   1.000
_cell.length_c   1.000
_cell.angle_alpha   90.00
_cell.angle_beta   90.00
_cell.angle_gamma   90.00
#
_symmetry.space_group_name_H-M   'P 1'
#
loop_
_entity.id
_entity.type
_entity.pdbx_description
1 polymer ?
#
loop_
_entity_poly.entity_id
_entity_poly.type
_entity_poly.pdbx_seq_one_letter_code
_entity_poly.pdbx_strand_id
1 'polypeptide(L)'
;DNTITEPVKNKTPISIEDAEKLLETALNSLVTEEQTRVRASLLKQEMQNLSDQAFDESSLGFENFSDFLAQYPDTAGIQQKGTTLYVFPPEQEPEPVELHLLYRSQLKKRGLRVVPSDIRLSVIKDLIAILQRDSEVAWRDLVNNLVENYQAQGKNQYSKSYVNDVLRVARRANIVGVHNGGKLATSPVYLLMSSERLFQEAVMRLDLTFLKEIQSLNSPFELEEAAVALYDSVGHTRYLKVIMNRFADNGQNQPAVTVISHDSSE
;
A
#
# COMPACT_ATOMS: atom_id res chain seq x y z
N ASP A 1 13.16 -12.21 56.33
CA ASP A 1 12.09 -11.95 55.37
C ASP A 1 12.19 -12.88 54.16
N ASN A 2 11.30 -13.88 54.18
CA ASN A 2 11.18 -14.91 53.15
C ASN A 2 10.59 -14.32 51.87
N THR A 3 11.34 -14.40 50.78
CA THR A 3 10.83 -14.19 49.42
C THR A 3 10.12 -15.48 49.01
N ILE A 4 8.78 -15.50 49.11
CA ILE A 4 7.96 -16.55 48.50
C ILE A 4 7.98 -16.28 46.99
N THR A 5 8.81 -17.03 46.28
CA THR A 5 8.70 -17.17 44.83
C THR A 5 7.56 -18.16 44.59
N GLU A 6 6.43 -17.67 44.06
CA GLU A 6 5.37 -18.55 43.60
C GLU A 6 5.90 -19.51 42.53
N PRO A 7 5.56 -20.80 42.58
CA PRO A 7 5.96 -21.74 41.54
C PRO A 7 5.27 -21.36 40.24
N VAL A 8 6.06 -21.11 39.19
CA VAL A 8 5.59 -21.06 37.81
C VAL A 8 4.86 -22.37 37.54
N LYS A 9 3.54 -22.33 37.43
CA LYS A 9 2.72 -23.48 37.04
C LYS A 9 3.19 -23.91 35.66
N ASN A 10 3.96 -25.00 35.58
CA ASN A 10 4.20 -25.73 34.35
C ASN A 10 2.83 -26.23 33.86
N LYS A 11 2.20 -25.47 32.97
CA LYS A 11 0.96 -25.86 32.31
C LYS A 11 1.32 -26.89 31.25
N THR A 12 0.64 -28.03 31.28
CA THR A 12 0.80 -29.08 30.28
C THR A 12 0.47 -28.48 28.91
N PRO A 13 1.37 -28.60 27.92
CA PRO A 13 1.07 -28.15 26.57
C PRO A 13 -0.13 -28.90 26.03
N ILE A 14 -1.09 -28.17 25.49
CA ILE A 14 -2.25 -28.73 24.79
C ILE A 14 -1.81 -29.53 23.57
N SER A 15 -2.54 -30.59 23.25
CA SER A 15 -2.33 -31.36 22.03
C SER A 15 -2.85 -30.62 20.80
N ILE A 16 -2.43 -31.05 19.60
CA ILE A 16 -2.93 -30.50 18.31
C ILE A 16 -4.44 -30.70 18.18
N GLU A 17 -4.95 -31.87 18.54
CA GLU A 17 -6.39 -32.21 18.49
C GLU A 17 -7.21 -31.38 19.48
N ASP A 18 -6.67 -31.11 20.67
CA ASP A 18 -7.31 -30.23 21.64
C ASP A 18 -7.26 -28.76 21.20
N ALA A 19 -6.22 -28.36 20.47
CA ALA A 19 -6.09 -27.00 19.94
C ALA A 19 -7.12 -26.69 18.84
N GLU A 20 -7.47 -27.66 17.99
CA GLU A 20 -8.53 -27.54 16.99
C GLU A 20 -9.91 -27.37 17.65
N LYS A 21 -10.24 -28.23 18.64
CA LYS A 21 -11.50 -28.12 19.40
C LYS A 21 -11.60 -26.81 20.16
N LEU A 22 -10.47 -26.35 20.71
CA LEU A 22 -10.36 -25.07 21.39
C LEU A 22 -10.59 -23.92 20.42
N LEU A 23 -10.07 -24.01 19.19
CA LEU A 23 -10.28 -23.02 18.13
C LEU A 23 -11.76 -22.93 17.76
N GLU A 24 -12.41 -24.06 17.53
CA GLU A 24 -13.84 -24.13 17.23
C GLU A 24 -14.69 -23.52 18.37
N THR A 25 -14.39 -23.90 19.61
CA THR A 25 -15.11 -23.40 20.80
C THR A 25 -14.93 -21.89 20.97
N ALA A 26 -13.71 -21.39 20.85
CA ALA A 26 -13.41 -19.97 20.97
C ALA A 26 -14.03 -19.14 19.83
N LEU A 27 -14.08 -19.70 18.61
CA LEU A 27 -14.70 -19.02 17.47
C LEU A 27 -16.22 -18.92 17.68
N ASN A 28 -16.86 -20.01 18.08
CA ASN A 28 -18.29 -20.06 18.36
C ASN A 28 -18.71 -19.20 19.56
N SER A 29 -17.82 -18.95 20.54
CA SER A 29 -18.12 -18.05 21.66
C SER A 29 -18.08 -16.57 21.29
N LEU A 30 -17.30 -16.20 20.27
CA LEU A 30 -17.09 -14.81 19.86
C LEU A 30 -17.94 -14.38 18.66
N VAL A 31 -18.39 -15.33 17.83
CA VAL A 31 -19.26 -15.06 16.69
C VAL A 31 -20.71 -14.98 17.17
N THR A 32 -21.44 -13.96 16.71
CA THR A 32 -22.86 -13.77 16.99
C THR A 32 -23.63 -13.52 15.68
N GLU A 33 -24.96 -13.48 15.75
CA GLU A 33 -25.79 -13.13 14.58
C GLU A 33 -25.44 -11.75 13.99
N GLU A 34 -25.01 -10.81 14.83
CA GLU A 34 -24.61 -9.45 14.42
C GLU A 34 -23.11 -9.34 14.10
N GLN A 35 -22.28 -10.21 14.69
CA GLN A 35 -20.83 -10.22 14.52
C GLN A 35 -20.38 -11.56 13.93
N THR A 36 -20.41 -11.63 12.60
CA THR A 36 -20.07 -12.83 11.83
C THR A 36 -18.55 -13.12 11.77
N ARG A 37 -17.71 -12.16 12.17
CA ARG A 37 -16.24 -12.31 12.18
C ARG A 37 -15.60 -11.70 13.40
N VAL A 38 -14.41 -12.20 13.73
CA VAL A 38 -13.65 -11.78 14.91
C VAL A 38 -12.22 -11.45 14.53
N ARG A 39 -11.57 -10.53 15.24
CA ARG A 39 -10.14 -10.27 15.03
C ARG A 39 -9.35 -11.48 15.52
N ALA A 40 -8.34 -11.90 14.77
CA ALA A 40 -7.49 -13.03 15.16
C ALA A 40 -6.82 -12.82 16.52
N SER A 41 -6.49 -11.58 16.89
CA SER A 41 -5.96 -11.26 18.22
C SER A 41 -6.96 -11.52 19.35
N LEU A 42 -8.26 -11.26 19.12
CA LEU A 42 -9.31 -11.53 20.10
C LEU A 42 -9.58 -13.03 20.21
N LEU A 43 -9.59 -13.74 19.07
CA LEU A 43 -9.73 -15.19 19.05
C LEU A 43 -8.57 -15.88 19.79
N LYS A 44 -7.33 -15.46 19.55
CA LYS A 44 -6.16 -15.96 20.28
C LYS A 44 -6.31 -15.75 21.78
N GLN A 45 -6.72 -14.55 22.20
CA GLN A 45 -6.94 -14.24 23.60
C GLN A 45 -8.02 -15.13 24.22
N GLU A 46 -9.10 -15.41 23.49
CA GLU A 46 -10.18 -16.28 23.96
C GLU A 46 -9.74 -17.75 24.07
N MET A 47 -8.99 -18.26 23.10
CA MET A 47 -8.38 -19.59 23.21
C MET A 47 -7.44 -19.69 24.42
N GLN A 48 -6.67 -18.63 24.70
CA GLN A 48 -5.86 -18.55 25.91
C GLN A 48 -6.72 -18.51 27.16
N ASN A 49 -7.84 -17.79 27.20
CA ASN A 49 -8.72 -17.76 28.35
C ASN A 49 -9.36 -19.14 28.63
N LEU A 50 -9.90 -19.78 27.59
CA LEU A 50 -10.57 -21.08 27.68
C LEU A 50 -9.63 -22.24 28.05
N SER A 51 -8.34 -22.09 27.77
CA SER A 51 -7.30 -23.07 28.09
C SER A 51 -6.53 -22.77 29.37
N ASP A 52 -7.01 -21.83 30.20
CA ASP A 52 -6.27 -21.33 31.37
C ASP A 52 -4.83 -20.90 30.99
N GLN A 53 -4.64 -20.24 29.87
CA GLN A 53 -3.36 -19.80 29.28
C GLN A 53 -2.43 -20.95 28.88
N ALA A 54 -2.94 -22.16 28.68
CA ALA A 54 -2.14 -23.28 28.15
C ALA A 54 -1.95 -23.20 26.63
N PHE A 55 -2.79 -22.45 25.92
CA PHE A 55 -2.64 -22.24 24.49
C PHE A 55 -1.48 -21.32 24.13
N ASP A 56 -0.55 -21.87 23.33
CA ASP A 56 0.55 -21.17 22.69
C ASP A 56 0.88 -21.85 21.37
N GLU A 57 0.69 -21.15 20.26
CA GLU A 57 0.94 -21.69 18.92
C GLU A 57 2.40 -22.11 18.71
N SER A 58 3.34 -21.48 19.41
CA SER A 58 4.76 -21.81 19.29
C SER A 58 5.09 -23.16 19.92
N SER A 59 4.36 -23.51 21.00
CA SER A 59 4.43 -24.84 21.62
C SER A 59 3.86 -25.94 20.72
N LEU A 60 3.04 -25.58 19.74
CA LEU A 60 2.49 -26.48 18.71
C LEU A 60 3.33 -26.49 17.42
N GLY A 61 4.42 -25.72 17.36
CA GLY A 61 5.34 -25.69 16.21
C GLY A 61 5.04 -24.63 15.15
N PHE A 62 4.19 -23.65 15.43
CA PHE A 62 3.87 -22.55 14.50
C PHE A 62 4.68 -21.29 14.80
N GLU A 63 5.12 -20.57 13.77
CA GLU A 63 5.87 -19.32 13.96
C GLU A 63 4.97 -18.19 14.46
N ASN A 64 3.70 -18.17 14.03
CA ASN A 64 2.72 -17.20 14.47
C ASN A 64 1.29 -17.75 14.39
N PHE A 65 0.35 -17.04 15.02
CA PHE A 65 -1.05 -17.45 15.08
C PHE A 65 -1.74 -17.53 13.70
N SER A 66 -1.30 -16.76 12.70
CA SER A 66 -1.84 -16.87 11.34
C SER A 66 -1.46 -18.22 10.71
N ASP A 67 -0.25 -18.72 10.97
CA ASP A 67 0.21 -20.01 10.45
C ASP A 67 -0.52 -21.18 11.13
N PHE A 68 -0.83 -21.05 12.43
CA PHE A 68 -1.69 -21.98 13.15
C PHE A 68 -3.08 -22.04 12.52
N LEU A 69 -3.75 -20.90 12.31
CA LEU A 69 -5.08 -20.85 11.71
C LEU A 69 -5.10 -21.44 10.29
N ALA A 70 -4.03 -21.24 9.52
CA ALA A 70 -3.93 -21.77 8.16
C ALA A 70 -3.91 -23.31 8.08
N GLN A 71 -3.66 -24.02 9.20
CA GLN A 71 -3.75 -25.49 9.24
C GLN A 71 -5.18 -26.01 9.39
N TYR A 72 -6.14 -25.17 9.78
CA TYR A 72 -7.51 -25.58 10.07
C TYR A 72 -8.53 -24.83 9.19
N PRO A 73 -8.43 -24.92 7.85
CA PRO A 73 -9.35 -24.22 6.94
C PRO A 73 -10.80 -24.70 7.07
N ASP A 74 -10.99 -25.95 7.50
CA ASP A 74 -12.30 -26.55 7.72
C ASP A 74 -12.96 -26.10 9.05
N THR A 75 -12.19 -25.48 9.95
CA THR A 75 -12.67 -24.97 11.25
C THR A 75 -12.78 -23.46 11.27
N ALA A 76 -11.91 -22.77 10.51
CA ALA A 76 -11.80 -21.32 10.53
C ALA A 76 -11.38 -20.76 9.17
N GLY A 77 -12.23 -19.93 8.59
CA GLY A 77 -11.88 -19.08 7.47
C GLY A 77 -11.05 -17.88 7.93
N ILE A 78 -10.03 -17.50 7.16
CA ILE A 78 -9.17 -16.35 7.45
C ILE A 78 -9.28 -15.28 6.36
N GLN A 79 -9.31 -14.00 6.77
CA GLN A 79 -9.32 -12.88 5.85
C GLN A 79 -8.47 -11.72 6.38
N GLN A 80 -7.50 -11.28 5.58
CA GLN A 80 -6.72 -10.08 5.86
C GLN A 80 -7.43 -8.83 5.34
N LYS A 81 -7.80 -7.89 6.23
CA LYS A 81 -8.24 -6.53 5.86
C LYS A 81 -7.23 -5.50 6.37
N GLY A 82 -6.44 -4.94 5.45
CA GLY A 82 -5.33 -4.04 5.79
C GLY A 82 -4.24 -4.79 6.59
N THR A 83 -3.92 -4.30 7.79
CA THR A 83 -3.00 -4.96 8.73
C THR A 83 -3.71 -5.91 9.71
N THR A 84 -5.03 -6.01 9.65
CA THR A 84 -5.83 -6.78 10.60
C THR A 84 -6.21 -8.12 9.98
N LEU A 85 -5.93 -9.20 10.70
CA LEU A 85 -6.40 -10.55 10.37
C LEU A 85 -7.75 -10.78 11.05
N TYR A 86 -8.75 -11.16 10.26
CA TYR A 86 -10.08 -11.57 10.71
C TYR A 86 -10.24 -13.07 10.53
N VAL A 87 -11.03 -13.67 11.42
CA VAL A 87 -11.38 -15.09 11.42
C VAL A 87 -12.91 -15.20 11.42
N PHE A 88 -13.45 -16.15 10.67
CA PHE A 88 -14.88 -16.38 10.52
C PHE A 88 -15.18 -17.89 10.41
N PRO A 89 -16.41 -18.34 10.72
CA PRO A 89 -16.81 -19.73 10.53
C PRO A 89 -16.62 -20.17 9.07
N PRO A 90 -16.21 -21.43 8.81
CA PRO A 90 -15.82 -21.94 7.49
C PRO A 90 -16.98 -21.91 6.47
N GLU A 91 -18.23 -21.99 6.96
CA GLU A 91 -19.44 -21.94 6.14
C GLU A 91 -19.80 -20.52 5.65
N GLN A 92 -19.20 -19.48 6.24
CA GLN A 92 -19.43 -18.12 5.80
C GLN A 92 -18.53 -17.76 4.62
N GLU A 93 -19.12 -17.17 3.58
CA GLU A 93 -18.32 -16.58 2.52
C GLU A 93 -17.54 -15.38 3.06
N PRO A 94 -16.24 -15.28 2.76
CA PRO A 94 -15.48 -14.09 3.12
C PRO A 94 -16.12 -12.87 2.47
N GLU A 95 -16.30 -11.79 3.23
CA GLU A 95 -16.76 -10.54 2.65
C GLU A 95 -15.85 -10.16 1.47
N PRO A 96 -16.38 -9.70 0.33
CA PRO A 96 -15.54 -9.25 -0.76
C PRO A 96 -14.55 -8.20 -0.26
N VAL A 97 -13.28 -8.32 -0.65
CA VAL A 97 -12.31 -7.25 -0.40
C VAL A 97 -12.78 -6.03 -1.19
N GLU A 98 -12.96 -4.90 -0.52
CA GLU A 98 -13.34 -3.65 -1.16
C GLU A 98 -12.35 -3.33 -2.29
N LEU A 99 -12.89 -3.04 -3.47
CA LEU A 99 -12.14 -3.04 -4.70
C LEU A 99 -11.03 -1.98 -4.70
N HIS A 100 -11.26 -0.82 -4.10
CA HIS A 100 -10.22 0.21 -3.92
C HIS A 100 -9.06 -0.23 -3.01
N LEU A 101 -9.29 -1.09 -2.01
CA LEU A 101 -8.21 -1.67 -1.19
C LEU A 101 -7.39 -2.67 -2.00
N LEU A 102 -8.06 -3.47 -2.85
CA LEU A 102 -7.41 -4.37 -3.78
C LEU A 102 -6.51 -3.58 -4.76
N TYR A 103 -7.02 -2.48 -5.34
CA TYR A 103 -6.22 -1.59 -6.19
C TYR A 103 -4.96 -1.08 -5.49
N ARG A 104 -5.10 -0.51 -4.28
CA ARG A 104 -3.96 0.00 -3.49
C ARG A 104 -2.92 -1.08 -3.21
N SER A 105 -3.37 -2.29 -2.86
CA SER A 105 -2.50 -3.43 -2.59
C SER A 105 -1.72 -3.86 -3.83
N GLN A 106 -2.41 -4.02 -4.97
CA GLN A 106 -1.80 -4.43 -6.23
C GLN A 106 -0.85 -3.37 -6.79
N LEU A 107 -1.22 -2.08 -6.72
CA LEU A 107 -0.34 -0.97 -7.09
C LEU A 107 0.93 -0.94 -6.23
N LYS A 108 0.80 -1.15 -4.91
CA LYS A 108 1.95 -1.25 -4.01
C LYS A 108 2.90 -2.38 -4.42
N LYS A 109 2.38 -3.56 -4.79
CA LYS A 109 3.19 -4.70 -5.29
C LYS A 109 3.96 -4.35 -6.57
N ARG A 110 3.42 -3.44 -7.39
CA ARG A 110 4.08 -2.90 -8.60
C ARG A 110 5.01 -1.71 -8.32
N GLY A 111 5.27 -1.38 -7.06
CA GLY A 111 6.12 -0.25 -6.66
C GLY A 111 5.46 1.12 -6.81
N LEU A 112 4.12 1.16 -6.91
CA LEU A 112 3.31 2.36 -7.10
C LEU A 112 2.40 2.58 -5.90
N ARG A 113 2.98 2.67 -4.70
CA ARG A 113 2.20 2.93 -3.49
C ARG A 113 1.40 4.23 -3.66
N VAL A 114 0.10 4.17 -3.43
CA VAL A 114 -0.73 5.37 -3.36
C VAL A 114 -0.46 6.09 -2.04
N VAL A 115 0.24 7.21 -2.12
CA VAL A 115 0.46 8.15 -1.02
C VAL A 115 -0.76 9.08 -0.90
N PRO A 116 -1.16 9.51 0.32
CA PRO A 116 -2.25 10.48 0.51
C PRO A 116 -2.17 11.68 -0.43
N SER A 117 -3.32 12.12 -0.94
CA SER A 117 -3.40 13.08 -2.04
C SER A 117 -2.78 14.43 -1.67
N ASP A 118 -3.00 14.94 -0.46
CA ASP A 118 -2.42 16.18 0.05
C ASP A 118 -0.89 16.18 0.05
N ILE A 119 -0.29 15.06 0.49
CA ILE A 119 1.15 14.83 0.49
C ILE A 119 1.66 14.74 -0.96
N ARG A 120 0.99 13.93 -1.78
CA ARG A 120 1.35 13.70 -3.18
C ARG A 120 1.37 14.99 -3.98
N LEU A 121 0.32 15.81 -3.85
CA LEU A 121 0.20 17.09 -4.53
C LEU A 121 1.27 18.09 -4.07
N SER A 122 1.54 18.15 -2.76
CA SER A 122 2.59 19.03 -2.23
C SER A 122 3.99 18.62 -2.72
N VAL A 123 4.30 17.31 -2.69
CA VAL A 123 5.57 16.77 -3.20
C VAL A 123 5.76 17.07 -4.68
N ILE A 124 4.73 16.90 -5.52
CA ILE A 124 4.83 17.21 -6.95
C ILE A 124 5.03 18.70 -7.20
N LYS A 125 4.35 19.57 -6.45
CA LYS A 125 4.51 21.02 -6.56
C LYS A 125 5.95 21.44 -6.25
N ASP A 126 6.49 20.95 -5.13
CA ASP A 126 7.83 21.33 -4.67
C ASP A 126 8.93 20.67 -5.52
N LEU A 127 8.71 19.44 -5.99
CA LEU A 127 9.56 18.77 -6.98
C LEU A 127 9.74 19.63 -8.24
N ILE A 128 8.63 20.12 -8.82
CA ILE A 128 8.68 20.98 -10.00
C ILE A 128 9.44 22.27 -9.68
N ALA A 129 9.15 22.91 -8.54
CA ALA A 129 9.79 24.17 -8.16
C ALA A 129 11.31 24.02 -7.97
N ILE A 130 11.77 22.89 -7.41
CA ILE A 130 13.21 22.59 -7.29
C ILE A 130 13.82 22.39 -8.67
N LEU A 131 13.24 21.53 -9.51
CA LEU A 131 13.81 21.19 -10.81
C LEU A 131 13.74 22.31 -11.85
N GLN A 132 12.87 23.30 -11.67
CA GLN A 132 12.89 24.54 -12.45
C GLN A 132 14.06 25.47 -12.08
N ARG A 133 14.58 25.35 -10.86
CA ARG A 133 15.71 26.16 -10.37
C ARG A 133 17.04 25.46 -10.57
N ASP A 134 17.06 24.15 -10.43
CA ASP A 134 18.25 23.31 -10.51
C ASP A 134 17.92 22.04 -11.30
N SER A 135 18.46 21.95 -12.53
CA SER A 135 18.13 20.88 -13.47
C SER A 135 18.95 19.60 -13.28
N GLU A 136 19.91 19.57 -12.35
CA GLU A 136 20.86 18.44 -12.21
C GLU A 136 20.97 17.90 -10.78
N VAL A 137 19.88 17.94 -10.01
CA VAL A 137 19.86 17.37 -8.65
C VAL A 137 19.81 15.84 -8.71
N ALA A 138 20.73 15.17 -8.00
CA ALA A 138 20.70 13.71 -7.87
C ALA A 138 19.45 13.23 -7.14
N TRP A 139 18.89 12.08 -7.53
CA TRP A 139 17.64 11.55 -6.97
C TRP A 139 17.61 11.50 -5.44
N ARG A 140 18.70 11.00 -4.82
CA ARG A 140 18.79 10.88 -3.36
C ARG A 140 18.73 12.25 -2.69
N ASP A 141 19.46 13.22 -3.24
CA ASP A 141 19.57 14.56 -2.67
C ASP A 141 18.25 15.30 -2.85
N LEU A 142 17.57 15.11 -3.98
CA LEU A 142 16.22 15.60 -4.21
C LEU A 142 15.22 15.07 -3.16
N VAL A 143 15.25 13.77 -2.87
CA VAL A 143 14.43 13.18 -1.81
C VAL A 143 14.78 13.76 -0.44
N ASN A 144 16.06 13.85 -0.10
CA ASN A 144 16.51 14.39 1.19
C ASN A 144 16.09 15.85 1.36
N ASN A 145 16.36 16.69 0.35
CA ASN A 145 16.03 18.12 0.35
C ASN A 145 14.52 18.34 0.55
N LEU A 146 13.67 17.57 -0.14
CA LEU A 146 12.22 17.64 0.05
C LEU A 146 11.82 17.29 1.48
N VAL A 147 12.34 16.19 2.04
CA VAL A 147 12.04 15.75 3.42
C VAL A 147 12.51 16.78 4.44
N GLU A 148 13.74 17.28 4.31
CA GLU A 148 14.31 18.30 5.20
C GLU A 148 13.48 19.59 5.17
N ASN A 149 13.06 20.02 3.98
CA ASN A 149 12.17 21.18 3.82
C ASN A 149 10.81 20.97 4.51
N TYR A 150 10.24 19.77 4.45
CA TYR A 150 8.97 19.48 5.14
C TYR A 150 9.14 19.40 6.66
N GLN A 151 10.24 18.82 7.15
CA GLN A 151 10.57 18.78 8.57
C GLN A 151 10.77 20.19 9.14
N ALA A 152 11.47 21.07 8.41
CA ALA A 152 11.64 22.47 8.79
C ALA A 152 10.31 23.25 8.86
N GLN A 153 9.29 22.81 8.10
CA GLN A 153 7.92 23.37 8.15
C GLN A 153 7.03 22.68 9.21
N GLY A 154 7.56 21.76 10.02
CA GLY A 154 6.79 20.99 11.00
C GLY A 154 5.88 19.90 10.41
N LYS A 155 6.05 19.55 9.13
CA LYS A 155 5.23 18.55 8.43
C LYS A 155 5.82 17.15 8.56
N ASN A 156 5.84 16.63 9.79
CA ASN A 156 6.46 15.35 10.12
C ASN A 156 5.81 14.11 9.46
N GLN A 157 4.60 14.25 8.92
CA GLN A 157 3.92 13.18 8.17
C GLN A 157 4.55 12.88 6.79
N TYR A 158 5.43 13.76 6.30
CA TYR A 158 6.10 13.62 5.00
C TYR A 158 7.36 12.75 5.14
N SER A 159 7.17 11.45 5.24
CA SER A 159 8.28 10.51 5.38
C SER A 159 9.15 10.41 4.12
N LYS A 160 10.42 10.04 4.28
CA LYS A 160 11.33 9.72 3.17
C LYS A 160 10.77 8.65 2.22
N SER A 161 10.05 7.67 2.77
CA SER A 161 9.37 6.64 1.97
C SER A 161 8.30 7.27 1.08
N TYR A 162 7.45 8.16 1.62
CA TYR A 162 6.37 8.79 0.86
C TYR A 162 6.91 9.67 -0.26
N VAL A 163 7.90 10.52 0.03
CA VAL A 163 8.54 11.35 -0.98
C VAL A 163 9.13 10.48 -2.09
N ASN A 164 9.87 9.44 -1.74
CA ASN A 164 10.47 8.53 -2.73
C ASN A 164 9.42 7.75 -3.54
N ASP A 165 8.32 7.32 -2.93
CA ASP A 165 7.21 6.64 -3.63
C ASP A 165 6.54 7.58 -4.64
N VAL A 166 6.29 8.85 -4.26
CA VAL A 166 5.75 9.86 -5.18
C VAL A 166 6.69 10.12 -6.35
N LEU A 167 8.00 10.27 -6.10
CA LEU A 167 8.98 10.48 -7.17
C LEU A 167 9.05 9.29 -8.13
N ARG A 168 8.94 8.05 -7.63
CA ARG A 168 8.88 6.85 -8.49
C ARG A 168 7.68 6.89 -9.43
N VAL A 169 6.50 7.27 -8.93
CA VAL A 169 5.33 7.44 -9.79
C VAL A 169 5.53 8.60 -10.76
N ALA A 170 6.13 9.71 -10.33
CA ALA A 170 6.42 10.85 -11.21
C ALA A 170 7.34 10.46 -12.38
N ARG A 171 8.35 9.62 -12.13
CA ARG A 171 9.20 9.04 -13.18
C ARG A 171 8.39 8.16 -14.14
N ARG A 172 7.55 7.26 -13.61
CA ARG A 172 6.70 6.38 -14.46
C ARG A 172 5.66 7.17 -15.27
N ALA A 173 5.21 8.30 -14.74
CA ALA A 173 4.29 9.24 -15.39
C ALA A 173 4.97 10.17 -16.41
N ASN A 174 6.28 10.00 -16.68
CA ASN A 174 7.07 10.86 -17.56
C ASN A 174 6.95 12.35 -17.17
N ILE A 175 6.93 12.63 -15.87
CA ILE A 175 7.02 13.99 -15.31
C ILE A 175 8.49 14.35 -15.13
N VAL A 176 9.28 13.39 -14.63
CA VAL A 176 10.72 13.51 -14.46
C VAL A 176 11.48 12.43 -15.22
N GLY A 177 12.60 12.83 -15.80
CA GLY A 177 13.60 11.97 -16.41
C GLY A 177 14.79 11.79 -15.47
N VAL A 178 15.61 10.79 -15.76
CA VAL A 178 16.83 10.50 -15.01
C VAL A 178 17.93 10.23 -16.03
N HIS A 179 19.09 10.88 -15.90
CA HIS A 179 20.20 10.65 -16.81
C HIS A 179 20.73 9.21 -16.69
N ASN A 180 21.00 8.58 -17.84
CA ASN A 180 21.54 7.23 -17.93
C ASN A 180 23.01 7.19 -17.52
N GLY A 181 23.47 6.07 -16.96
CA GLY A 181 24.90 5.85 -16.66
C GLY A 181 25.25 5.43 -15.22
N GLY A 182 24.26 5.19 -14.35
CA GLY A 182 24.55 4.81 -12.96
C GLY A 182 23.35 4.29 -12.16
N LYS A 183 23.54 4.18 -10.83
CA LYS A 183 22.47 3.83 -9.88
C LYS A 183 21.48 4.99 -9.79
N LEU A 184 20.18 4.68 -9.77
CA LEU A 184 19.10 5.69 -9.67
C LEU A 184 19.37 6.74 -8.59
N ALA A 185 19.86 6.31 -7.41
CA ALA A 185 20.08 7.20 -6.27
C ALA A 185 21.09 8.33 -6.54
N THR A 186 22.04 8.13 -7.46
CA THR A 186 23.09 9.11 -7.80
C THR A 186 22.87 9.76 -9.16
N SER A 187 21.87 9.33 -9.91
CA SER A 187 21.59 9.90 -11.23
C SER A 187 20.89 11.25 -11.10
N PRO A 188 21.32 12.27 -11.86
CA PRO A 188 20.63 13.56 -11.94
C PRO A 188 19.21 13.41 -12.50
N VAL A 189 18.28 14.17 -11.93
CA VAL A 189 16.85 14.18 -12.26
C VAL A 189 16.51 15.50 -12.95
N TYR A 190 15.71 15.44 -14.02
CA TYR A 190 15.28 16.61 -14.79
C TYR A 190 13.79 16.55 -15.13
N LEU A 191 13.17 17.69 -15.44
CA LEU A 191 11.76 17.73 -15.87
C LEU A 191 11.63 17.31 -17.35
N LEU A 192 10.65 16.45 -17.63
CA LEU A 192 10.29 16.01 -18.99
C LEU A 192 9.16 16.84 -19.61
N MET A 193 8.79 17.94 -18.96
CA MET A 193 7.63 18.75 -19.35
C MET A 193 7.99 20.22 -19.40
N SER A 194 7.40 20.93 -20.35
CA SER A 194 7.53 22.37 -20.53
C SER A 194 6.18 22.94 -20.93
N SER A 195 5.35 23.31 -19.94
CA SER A 195 4.04 23.92 -20.19
C SER A 195 3.80 25.11 -19.26
N GLU A 196 2.87 25.99 -19.59
CA GLU A 196 2.49 27.10 -18.69
C GLU A 196 1.79 26.62 -17.42
N ARG A 197 1.29 25.37 -17.43
CA ARG A 197 0.52 24.74 -16.36
C ARG A 197 1.17 23.44 -15.90
N LEU A 198 2.48 23.47 -15.66
CA LEU A 198 3.29 22.30 -15.29
C LEU A 198 2.68 21.50 -14.13
N PHE A 199 2.23 22.18 -13.08
CA PHE A 199 1.67 21.50 -11.92
C PHE A 199 0.40 20.74 -12.27
N GLN A 200 -0.56 21.38 -12.95
CA GLN A 200 -1.80 20.73 -13.33
C GLN A 200 -1.55 19.55 -14.29
N GLU A 201 -0.63 19.72 -15.25
CA GLU A 201 -0.26 18.67 -16.18
C GLU A 201 0.42 17.49 -15.46
N ALA A 202 1.32 17.75 -14.51
CA ALA A 202 1.99 16.73 -13.71
C ALA A 202 0.97 15.91 -12.92
N VAL A 203 0.03 16.57 -12.24
CA VAL A 203 -1.03 15.88 -11.49
C VAL A 203 -1.85 14.99 -12.44
N MET A 204 -2.29 15.52 -13.58
CA MET A 204 -3.06 14.75 -14.56
C MET A 204 -2.29 13.52 -15.09
N ARG A 205 -0.99 13.66 -15.40
CA ARG A 205 -0.16 12.52 -15.86
C ARG A 205 0.02 11.48 -14.75
N LEU A 206 0.19 11.93 -13.51
CA LEU A 206 0.34 11.07 -12.35
C LEU A 206 -0.93 10.24 -12.12
N ASP A 207 -2.10 10.88 -12.08
CA ASP A 207 -3.36 10.19 -11.86
C ASP A 207 -3.74 9.28 -13.05
N LEU A 208 -3.45 9.71 -14.29
CA LEU A 208 -3.60 8.85 -15.46
C LEU A 208 -2.72 7.58 -15.37
N THR A 209 -1.49 7.72 -14.85
CA THR A 209 -0.58 6.59 -14.67
C THR A 209 -1.17 5.58 -13.69
N PHE A 210 -1.70 6.04 -12.55
CA PHE A 210 -2.40 5.15 -11.63
C PHE A 210 -3.61 4.48 -12.28
N LEU A 211 -4.45 5.23 -13.00
CA LEU A 211 -5.64 4.68 -13.65
C LEU A 211 -5.28 3.59 -14.67
N LYS A 212 -4.26 3.83 -15.51
CA LYS A 212 -3.77 2.82 -16.47
C LYS A 212 -3.27 1.56 -15.77
N GLU A 213 -2.57 1.73 -14.65
CA GLU A 213 -2.08 0.61 -13.87
C GLU A 213 -3.22 -0.18 -13.23
N ILE A 214 -4.25 0.49 -12.71
CA ILE A 214 -5.47 -0.14 -12.19
C ILE A 214 -6.22 -0.89 -13.31
N GLN A 215 -6.40 -0.28 -14.49
CA GLN A 215 -7.03 -0.92 -15.65
C GLN A 215 -6.29 -2.17 -16.13
N SER A 216 -4.99 -2.27 -15.87
CA SER A 216 -4.16 -3.42 -16.23
C SER A 216 -4.07 -4.50 -15.13
N LEU A 217 -4.89 -4.39 -14.08
CA LEU A 217 -5.02 -5.43 -13.06
C LEU A 217 -5.96 -6.54 -13.55
N ASN A 218 -5.77 -7.75 -13.02
CA ASN A 218 -6.70 -8.88 -13.22
C ASN A 218 -7.91 -8.75 -12.29
N SER A 219 -8.52 -7.56 -12.23
CA SER A 219 -9.66 -7.25 -11.38
C SER A 219 -10.61 -6.34 -12.16
N PRO A 220 -11.92 -6.34 -11.86
CA PRO A 220 -12.85 -5.40 -12.48
C PRO A 220 -12.34 -3.97 -12.33
N PHE A 221 -12.55 -3.15 -13.36
CA PHE A 221 -12.23 -1.73 -13.32
C PHE A 221 -13.50 -0.92 -13.06
N GLU A 222 -13.53 -0.23 -11.92
CA GLU A 222 -14.59 0.68 -11.52
C GLU A 222 -13.99 2.04 -11.15
N LEU A 223 -14.49 3.09 -11.80
CA LEU A 223 -13.91 4.43 -11.69
C LEU A 223 -14.16 5.08 -10.33
N GLU A 224 -15.30 4.80 -9.70
CA GLU A 224 -15.62 5.31 -8.36
C GLU A 224 -14.69 4.70 -7.30
N GLU A 225 -14.45 3.39 -7.37
CA GLU A 225 -13.46 2.69 -6.55
C GLU A 225 -12.04 3.18 -6.83
N ALA A 226 -11.70 3.50 -8.09
CA ALA A 226 -10.42 4.14 -8.39
C ALA A 226 -10.31 5.54 -7.76
N ALA A 227 -11.40 6.32 -7.72
CA ALA A 227 -11.43 7.62 -7.05
C ALA A 227 -11.21 7.48 -5.54
N VAL A 228 -11.87 6.52 -4.89
CA VAL A 228 -11.63 6.18 -3.48
C VAL A 228 -10.19 5.73 -3.27
N ALA A 229 -9.65 4.87 -4.15
CA ALA A 229 -8.27 4.41 -4.05
C ALA A 229 -7.26 5.57 -4.12
N LEU A 230 -7.48 6.58 -4.96
CA LEU A 230 -6.50 7.65 -5.21
C LEU A 230 -6.67 8.89 -4.31
N TYR A 231 -7.88 9.12 -3.79
CA TYR A 231 -8.25 10.34 -3.06
C TYR A 231 -9.04 10.12 -1.77
N ASP A 232 -9.33 8.86 -1.39
CA ASP A 232 -10.21 8.53 -0.27
C ASP A 232 -11.62 9.15 -0.42
N SER A 233 -12.06 9.41 -1.66
CA SER A 233 -13.34 10.06 -1.95
C SER A 233 -13.85 9.78 -3.36
N VAL A 234 -15.13 9.41 -3.46
CA VAL A 234 -15.87 9.32 -4.74
C VAL A 234 -16.04 10.67 -5.45
N GLY A 235 -15.82 11.80 -4.75
CA GLY A 235 -15.98 13.14 -5.33
C GLY A 235 -15.05 13.43 -6.51
N HIS A 236 -13.96 12.67 -6.66
CA HIS A 236 -12.98 12.84 -7.74
C HIS A 236 -13.33 12.05 -9.02
N THR A 237 -14.39 11.23 -9.03
CA THR A 237 -14.78 10.40 -10.18
C THR A 237 -14.94 11.23 -11.46
N ARG A 238 -15.59 12.39 -11.39
CA ARG A 238 -15.79 13.27 -12.57
C ARG A 238 -14.46 13.77 -13.14
N TYR A 239 -13.53 14.15 -12.26
CA TYR A 239 -12.20 14.60 -12.65
C TYR A 239 -11.42 13.48 -13.34
N LEU A 240 -11.39 12.30 -12.74
CA LEU A 240 -10.70 11.13 -13.29
C LEU A 240 -11.30 10.71 -14.64
N LYS A 241 -12.63 10.78 -14.80
CA LYS A 241 -13.29 10.54 -16.10
C LYS A 241 -12.81 11.50 -17.19
N VAL A 242 -12.68 12.79 -16.86
CA VAL A 242 -12.17 13.80 -17.81
C VAL A 242 -10.74 13.50 -18.24
N ILE A 243 -9.88 13.10 -17.29
CA ILE A 243 -8.49 12.74 -17.61
C ILE A 243 -8.45 11.51 -18.53
N MET A 244 -9.19 10.46 -18.21
CA MET A 244 -9.21 9.24 -19.01
C MET A 244 -9.62 9.52 -20.45
N ASN A 245 -10.68 10.31 -20.65
CA ASN A 245 -11.16 10.66 -21.99
C ASN A 245 -10.12 11.50 -22.75
N ARG A 246 -9.59 12.55 -22.12
CA ARG A 246 -8.61 13.46 -22.75
C ARG A 246 -7.36 12.73 -23.26
N PHE A 247 -6.92 11.69 -22.56
CA PHE A 247 -5.71 10.95 -22.94
C PHE A 247 -5.99 9.64 -23.71
N ALA A 248 -7.24 9.20 -23.80
CA ALA A 248 -7.66 8.16 -24.75
C ALA A 248 -7.60 8.71 -26.18
N ASP A 249 -8.06 9.94 -26.40
CA ASP A 249 -8.13 10.59 -27.72
C ASP A 249 -6.75 10.98 -28.28
N ASN A 250 -5.81 11.34 -27.39
CA ASN A 250 -4.43 11.69 -27.79
C ASN A 250 -3.58 10.49 -28.21
N GLY A 251 -4.05 9.25 -27.99
CA GLY A 251 -3.39 8.03 -28.47
C GLY A 251 -3.48 7.83 -29.98
N GLN A 252 -4.33 8.57 -30.68
CA GLN A 252 -4.47 8.53 -32.15
C GLN A 252 -3.71 9.64 -32.88
N ASN A 253 -3.12 10.61 -32.17
CA ASN A 253 -2.45 11.78 -32.75
C ASN A 253 -1.15 12.14 -32.01
N GLN A 254 -0.19 11.21 -31.94
CA GLN A 254 1.20 11.59 -31.64
C GLN A 254 1.99 11.68 -32.95
N PRO A 255 2.56 12.85 -33.32
CA PRO A 255 3.57 12.92 -34.37
C PRO A 255 4.80 12.14 -33.90
N ALA A 256 5.41 11.39 -34.81
CA ALA A 256 6.62 10.64 -34.57
C ALA A 256 7.68 11.52 -33.89
N VAL A 257 8.18 11.09 -32.75
CA VAL A 257 9.34 11.70 -32.11
C VAL A 257 10.54 11.46 -33.03
N THR A 258 10.93 12.49 -33.77
CA THR A 258 12.19 12.47 -34.51
C THR A 258 13.32 12.46 -33.49
N VAL A 259 13.95 11.30 -33.33
CA VAL A 259 15.21 11.16 -32.61
C VAL A 259 16.25 11.94 -33.40
N ILE A 260 16.64 13.11 -32.90
CA ILE A 260 17.83 13.80 -33.41
C ILE A 260 19.04 13.08 -32.79
N SER A 261 19.58 12.13 -33.53
CA SER A 261 20.91 11.58 -33.28
C SER A 261 21.94 12.70 -33.52
N HIS A 262 22.55 13.20 -32.44
CA HIS A 262 23.82 13.90 -32.55
C HIS A 262 24.91 12.84 -32.73
N ASP A 263 25.35 12.74 -33.98
CA ASP A 263 26.61 12.13 -34.34
C ASP A 263 27.73 13.00 -33.74
N SER A 264 28.67 12.37 -33.05
CA SER A 264 29.85 13.03 -32.51
C SER A 264 31.04 12.13 -32.83
N SER A 265 31.48 12.24 -34.07
CA SER A 265 32.82 11.88 -34.49
C SER A 265 33.68 13.14 -34.46
N GLU A 266 34.58 13.19 -33.48
CA GLU A 266 35.95 13.73 -33.58
C GLU A 266 36.84 13.00 -32.57
#